data_AF-A0A5C6DIE7-F1
#
_entry.id   AF-A0A5C6DIE7-F1
#
_cell.length_a   1.000
_cell.length_b   1.000
_cell.length_c   1.000
_cell.angle_alpha   90.00
_cell.angle_beta   90.00
_cell.angle_gamma   90.00
#
_symmetry.space_group_name_H-M   'P 1'
#
loop_
_entity.id
_entity.type
_entity.pdbx_description
1 polymer ?
#
loop_
_entity_poly.entity_id
_entity_poly.type
_entity_poly.pdbx_seq_one_letter_code
_entity_poly.pdbx_strand_id
1 'polypeptide(L)'
;MSTTNLTTSMFLAFLVSWLPSATTGAEPWSIRFIEPSSANLFKPIITSSGIRIESLGANSSQRKDHPEYVSLHYRLSGAITALSFDYAQTGDASQMPVQLLDVTGRELWRYEGQGDAPQRVELSNLTTRGLLVFRVSRSRGAKLLKGWSHSISNVSVTKDVTAPVTDADGFIVLDDLDELRGYASADKSMIRMKPGVYELDTAFFRHFIEFSGNDNHWDLTGVTISASLDLFRQFGRDQGTDGFYCVIDVTGDRNVLEGLTVKNHGEGYGLSSRNKLFNITGSDCLVSNVTALTSGSNPWGYGSLFGIAGGVVRKMNGIRIGQPARNTRLIGSRVHMRAMGHAIFVQGAIDTLIEDCHVDGLLRPTDEILAESSGYAFEQGFRVPGYGEGVQIGPDRLIPAGEIVSLSEDGIRMYPGSEGVDSGASIIRNCTVTNMRRGICTGLSAASDKVIHCEVRNCIAAGFNIGSGDTLVGCAADAKYAEALCVPYLSSEGARVELELLDSREGMANNLVAKINGRKHDITLRTSEPAFVPRDMAIELASKNGYGSFQKGKRSARGITLNNQTSARVLLFPDAIGNTIISQGPVSDQGEADNTIQLGR
;
A
#
# COMPACT_ATOMS: atom_id res chain seq x y z
N MET A 1 21.37 -33.65 -2.13
CA MET A 1 22.29 -32.49 -2.05
C MET A 1 22.94 -32.33 -3.41
N SER A 2 22.47 -31.38 -4.20
CA SER A 2 23.05 -31.02 -5.50
C SER A 2 23.41 -29.54 -5.40
N THR A 3 24.70 -29.24 -5.41
CA THR A 3 25.25 -27.89 -5.39
C THR A 3 25.18 -27.33 -6.81
N THR A 4 24.10 -26.62 -7.13
CA THR A 4 24.02 -25.79 -8.33
C THR A 4 24.93 -24.58 -8.17
N ASN A 5 25.98 -24.51 -9.00
CA ASN A 5 26.83 -23.35 -9.16
C ASN A 5 25.99 -22.15 -9.64
N LEU A 6 25.70 -21.22 -8.73
CA LEU A 6 25.20 -19.90 -9.05
C LEU A 6 26.31 -19.14 -9.78
N THR A 7 26.03 -18.70 -11.01
CA THR A 7 26.96 -17.86 -11.78
C THR A 7 27.07 -16.48 -11.13
N THR A 8 28.25 -15.86 -11.23
CA THR A 8 28.59 -14.55 -10.64
C THR A 8 27.62 -13.42 -11.05
N SER A 9 26.87 -13.57 -12.15
CA SER A 9 25.86 -12.59 -12.58
C SER A 9 24.55 -12.68 -11.77
N MET A 10 24.17 -13.86 -11.26
CA MET A 10 23.00 -13.98 -10.38
C MET A 10 23.29 -13.43 -8.98
N PHE A 11 24.54 -13.54 -8.50
CA PHE A 11 24.95 -12.95 -7.23
C PHE A 11 24.91 -11.42 -7.27
N LEU A 12 25.27 -10.79 -8.40
CA LEU A 12 25.14 -9.34 -8.59
C LEU A 12 23.66 -8.90 -8.66
N ALA A 13 22.80 -9.64 -9.35
CA ALA A 13 21.37 -9.32 -9.44
C ALA A 13 20.65 -9.43 -8.08
N PHE A 14 21.07 -10.38 -7.23
CA PHE A 14 20.53 -10.56 -5.88
C PHE A 14 21.01 -9.47 -4.90
N LEU A 15 22.22 -8.93 -5.10
CA LEU A 15 22.76 -7.80 -4.34
C LEU A 15 22.12 -6.47 -4.74
N VAL A 16 21.68 -6.30 -5.99
CA VAL A 16 21.11 -5.04 -6.50
C VAL A 16 19.65 -4.83 -6.09
N SER A 17 18.87 -5.90 -5.88
CA SER A 17 17.46 -5.79 -5.45
C SER A 17 17.28 -5.55 -3.94
N TRP A 18 18.37 -5.50 -3.19
CA TRP A 18 18.40 -5.35 -1.72
C TRP A 18 19.39 -4.28 -1.25
N LEU A 19 19.81 -3.36 -2.12
CA LEU A 19 20.51 -2.17 -1.65
C LEU A 19 19.47 -1.06 -1.40
N PRO A 20 18.96 -0.89 -0.14
CA PRO A 20 18.77 0.48 0.31
C PRO A 20 20.11 1.17 0.05
N SER A 21 20.06 2.40 -0.47
CA SER A 21 21.24 3.27 -0.70
C SER A 21 22.52 2.65 -0.17
N ALA A 22 23.39 2.11 -1.06
CA ALA A 22 24.69 1.63 -0.62
C ALA A 22 25.42 2.81 0.02
N THR A 23 25.23 2.99 1.31
CA THR A 23 25.87 3.98 2.13
C THR A 23 27.14 3.29 2.56
N THR A 24 28.17 3.43 1.72
CA THR A 24 29.53 3.32 2.23
C THR A 24 29.62 4.40 3.31
N GLY A 25 29.73 4.00 4.58
CA GLY A 25 29.50 4.89 5.72
C GLY A 25 30.16 6.28 5.58
N ALA A 26 29.53 7.29 6.18
CA ALA A 26 29.97 8.70 6.19
C ALA A 26 30.12 9.40 4.81
N GLU A 27 29.95 8.72 3.67
CA GLU A 27 30.09 9.34 2.36
C GLU A 27 28.75 9.95 1.87
N PRO A 28 28.77 11.14 1.23
CA PRO A 28 27.56 11.83 0.78
C PRO A 28 26.89 11.18 -0.44
N TRP A 29 27.47 10.10 -0.99
CA TRP A 29 27.02 9.50 -2.24
C TRP A 29 26.08 8.31 -2.03
N SER A 30 25.06 8.22 -2.87
CA SER A 30 24.29 6.99 -3.07
C SER A 30 24.04 6.74 -4.55
N ILE A 31 23.84 5.48 -4.92
CA ILE A 31 23.63 5.05 -6.31
C ILE A 31 22.23 4.47 -6.43
N ARG A 32 21.47 4.88 -7.44
CA ARG A 32 20.21 4.25 -7.81
C ARG A 32 20.15 3.97 -9.31
N PHE A 33 19.70 2.77 -9.65
CA PHE A 33 19.41 2.38 -11.03
C PHE A 33 17.92 2.51 -11.28
N ILE A 34 17.54 2.99 -12.47
CA ILE A 34 16.13 3.14 -12.79
C ILE A 34 15.40 1.81 -12.98
N GLU A 35 16.11 0.84 -13.56
CA GLU A 35 15.64 -0.53 -13.73
C GLU A 35 16.80 -1.50 -13.43
N PRO A 36 16.52 -2.74 -12.97
CA PRO A 36 17.56 -3.73 -12.69
C PRO A 36 18.52 -3.96 -13.87
N SER A 37 18.03 -3.86 -15.11
CA SER A 37 18.87 -4.00 -16.31
C SER A 37 19.86 -2.86 -16.52
N SER A 38 19.63 -1.67 -15.96
CA SER A 38 20.60 -0.58 -16.01
C SER A 38 21.87 -0.95 -15.23
N ALA A 39 21.77 -1.82 -14.21
CA ALA A 39 22.94 -2.34 -13.50
C ALA A 39 23.82 -3.27 -14.35
N ASN A 40 23.37 -3.70 -15.53
CA ASN A 40 24.20 -4.43 -16.50
C ASN A 40 24.94 -3.48 -17.46
N LEU A 41 24.64 -2.19 -17.43
CA LEU A 41 25.17 -1.18 -18.36
C LEU A 41 26.20 -0.28 -17.69
N PHE A 42 25.87 0.18 -16.48
CA PHE A 42 26.66 1.15 -15.74
C PHE A 42 27.38 0.47 -14.57
N LYS A 43 28.69 0.71 -14.45
CA LYS A 43 29.50 0.39 -13.28
C LYS A 43 29.81 1.67 -12.51
N PRO A 44 28.95 2.09 -11.57
CA PRO A 44 29.29 3.19 -10.68
C PRO A 44 30.33 2.73 -9.65
N ILE A 45 31.32 3.57 -9.40
CA ILE A 45 32.44 3.36 -8.49
C ILE A 45 32.57 4.63 -7.64
N ILE A 46 32.22 4.55 -6.35
CA ILE A 46 32.48 5.63 -5.40
C ILE A 46 33.97 5.62 -5.07
N THR A 47 34.62 6.78 -5.11
CA THR A 47 36.02 6.98 -4.76
C THR A 47 36.13 7.97 -3.62
N SER A 48 37.29 8.04 -2.97
CA SER A 48 37.54 9.03 -1.92
C SER A 48 37.43 10.48 -2.38
N SER A 49 37.52 10.74 -3.69
CA SER A 49 37.45 12.09 -4.28
C SER A 49 36.15 12.37 -5.03
N GLY A 50 35.23 11.41 -5.13
CA GLY A 50 33.98 11.56 -5.87
C GLY A 50 33.46 10.24 -6.43
N ILE A 51 33.13 10.23 -7.71
CA ILE A 51 32.47 9.09 -8.35
C ILE A 51 32.89 8.93 -9.80
N ARG A 52 33.01 7.67 -10.23
CA ARG A 52 33.25 7.29 -11.62
C ARG A 52 32.18 6.33 -12.09
N ILE A 53 31.66 6.53 -13.29
CA ILE A 53 30.78 5.60 -13.97
C ILE A 53 31.50 5.07 -15.20
N GLU A 54 31.58 3.75 -15.33
CA GLU A 54 32.20 3.09 -16.47
C GLU A 54 31.21 2.15 -17.18
N SER A 55 31.48 1.84 -18.45
CA SER A 55 30.71 0.83 -19.18
C SER A 55 30.98 -0.59 -18.64
N LEU A 56 29.95 -1.41 -18.39
CA LEU A 56 30.11 -2.83 -17.97
C LEU A 56 30.42 -3.80 -19.12
N GLY A 57 30.54 -3.33 -20.36
CA GLY A 57 31.05 -4.13 -21.47
C GLY A 57 30.09 -5.20 -22.03
N ALA A 58 28.82 -5.23 -21.60
CA ALA A 58 27.80 -6.07 -22.21
C ALA A 58 27.38 -5.49 -23.58
N ASN A 59 27.66 -6.22 -24.66
CA ASN A 59 27.08 -5.92 -25.98
C ASN A 59 25.60 -6.29 -25.96
N SER A 60 24.73 -5.45 -25.39
CA SER A 60 23.30 -5.61 -25.61
C SER A 60 22.93 -4.90 -26.92
N SER A 61 22.76 -5.69 -27.98
CA SER A 61 22.21 -5.21 -29.26
C SER A 61 20.70 -4.95 -29.17
N GLN A 62 20.07 -5.33 -28.05
CA GLN A 62 18.65 -5.11 -27.83
C GLN A 62 18.40 -3.62 -27.61
N ARG A 63 17.75 -3.01 -28.60
CA ARG A 63 17.07 -1.73 -28.44
C ARG A 63 15.96 -1.93 -27.43
N LYS A 64 15.98 -1.13 -26.37
CA LYS A 64 14.83 -0.98 -25.50
C LYS A 64 14.17 0.37 -25.77
N ASP A 65 12.85 0.38 -25.71
CA ASP A 65 12.05 1.60 -25.88
C ASP A 65 11.93 2.42 -24.59
N HIS A 66 12.62 2.01 -23.52
CA HIS A 66 12.63 2.68 -22.22
C HIS A 66 13.98 3.36 -21.94
N PRO A 67 13.98 4.50 -21.22
CA PRO A 67 15.20 5.18 -20.85
C PRO A 67 16.04 4.34 -19.88
N GLU A 68 17.31 4.12 -20.23
CA GLU A 68 18.29 3.43 -19.39
C GLU A 68 19.24 4.47 -18.80
N TYR A 69 19.28 4.59 -17.47
CA TYR A 69 20.18 5.51 -16.79
C TYR A 69 20.57 5.02 -15.39
N VAL A 70 21.72 5.52 -14.91
CA VAL A 70 22.12 5.44 -13.51
C VAL A 70 22.07 6.85 -12.91
N SER A 71 21.55 6.96 -11.70
CA SER A 71 21.55 8.20 -10.92
C SER A 71 22.50 8.06 -9.74
N LEU A 72 23.33 9.07 -9.57
CA LEU A 72 24.28 9.22 -8.47
C LEU A 72 23.82 10.40 -7.65
N HIS A 73 23.56 10.19 -6.38
CA HIS A 73 23.00 11.22 -5.54
C HIS A 73 24.04 11.70 -4.56
N TYR A 74 24.24 13.01 -4.53
CA TYR A 74 25.10 13.68 -3.57
C TYR A 74 24.21 14.40 -2.54
N ARG A 75 24.18 13.89 -1.32
CA ARG A 75 23.39 14.46 -0.22
C ARG A 75 24.05 15.74 0.29
N LEU A 76 23.27 16.82 0.32
CA LEU A 76 23.71 18.10 0.84
C LEU A 76 23.45 18.19 2.34
N SER A 77 24.39 18.78 3.08
CA SER A 77 24.23 19.05 4.52
C SER A 77 23.39 20.30 4.83
N GLY A 78 22.89 20.98 3.80
CA GLY A 78 22.12 22.21 3.90
C GLY A 78 21.83 22.78 2.51
N ALA A 79 21.23 23.98 2.46
CA ALA A 79 21.08 24.71 1.21
C ALA A 79 22.44 25.19 0.68
N ILE A 80 22.58 25.34 -0.63
CA ILE A 80 23.81 25.80 -1.30
C ILE A 80 23.51 26.92 -2.29
N THR A 81 24.43 27.87 -2.40
CA THR A 81 24.39 28.99 -3.36
C THR A 81 25.35 28.82 -4.53
N ALA A 82 26.33 27.93 -4.40
CA ALA A 82 27.25 27.58 -5.47
C ALA A 82 27.73 26.13 -5.35
N LEU A 83 28.12 25.56 -6.50
CA LEU A 83 28.65 24.21 -6.63
C LEU A 83 29.80 24.26 -7.63
N SER A 84 30.90 23.59 -7.32
CA SER A 84 31.95 23.30 -8.30
C SER A 84 32.36 21.84 -8.23
N PHE A 85 32.74 21.27 -9.37
CA PHE A 85 33.32 19.93 -9.44
C PHE A 85 34.22 19.81 -10.66
N ASP A 86 35.20 18.92 -10.56
CA ASP A 86 36.02 18.53 -11.70
C ASP A 86 35.32 17.41 -12.47
N TYR A 87 35.31 17.51 -13.79
CA TYR A 87 34.67 16.55 -14.68
C TYR A 87 35.68 16.00 -15.69
N ALA A 88 35.66 14.68 -15.87
CA ALA A 88 36.49 14.03 -16.87
C ALA A 88 35.70 12.95 -17.60
N GLN A 89 35.90 12.90 -18.92
CA GLN A 89 35.45 11.80 -19.76
C GLN A 89 36.68 11.04 -20.29
N THR A 90 36.58 9.71 -20.32
CA THR A 90 37.50 8.88 -21.11
C THR A 90 36.71 8.09 -22.15
N GLY A 91 37.33 7.79 -23.28
CA GLY A 91 36.70 7.03 -24.36
C GLY A 91 35.58 7.80 -25.08
N ASP A 92 34.84 7.09 -25.93
CA ASP A 92 33.69 7.64 -26.65
C ASP A 92 32.41 7.49 -25.83
N ALA A 93 32.02 8.59 -25.18
CA ALA A 93 30.77 8.70 -24.43
C ALA A 93 29.73 9.59 -25.13
N SER A 94 29.85 9.79 -26.46
CA SER A 94 28.96 10.65 -27.28
C SER A 94 27.47 10.25 -27.28
N GLN A 95 27.16 9.12 -26.66
CA GLN A 95 25.83 8.53 -26.52
C GLN A 95 25.42 8.35 -25.05
N MET A 96 26.18 8.93 -24.13
CA MET A 96 26.03 8.81 -22.68
C MET A 96 25.98 10.20 -22.06
N PRO A 97 24.94 11.02 -22.35
CA PRO A 97 24.82 12.32 -21.72
C PRO A 97 24.83 12.22 -20.20
N VAL A 98 25.53 13.14 -19.57
CA VAL A 98 25.49 13.36 -18.13
C VAL A 98 24.73 14.64 -17.82
N GLN A 99 23.83 14.57 -16.84
CA GLN A 99 23.06 15.70 -16.34
C GLN A 99 23.31 15.85 -14.86
N LEU A 100 23.33 17.08 -14.38
CA LEU A 100 23.20 17.44 -12.97
C LEU A 100 21.83 18.07 -12.78
N LEU A 101 21.04 17.47 -11.89
CA LEU A 101 19.72 17.93 -11.50
C LEU A 101 19.74 18.28 -10.01
N ASP A 102 18.89 19.22 -9.59
CA ASP A 102 18.52 19.33 -8.18
C ASP A 102 17.40 18.33 -7.82
N VAL A 103 16.98 18.32 -6.55
CA VAL A 103 15.91 17.45 -6.02
C VAL A 103 14.54 17.68 -6.68
N THR A 104 14.40 18.75 -7.44
CA THR A 104 13.17 19.17 -8.16
C THR A 104 13.18 18.70 -9.61
N GLY A 105 14.36 18.30 -10.10
CA GLY A 105 14.60 17.90 -11.48
C GLY A 105 14.94 19.03 -12.40
N ARG A 106 15.07 20.25 -11.87
CA ARG A 106 15.62 21.35 -12.64
C ARG A 106 17.06 21.00 -13.00
N GLU A 107 17.33 21.05 -14.29
CA GLU A 107 18.67 20.83 -14.82
C GLU A 107 19.57 22.01 -14.45
N LEU A 108 20.59 21.74 -13.64
CA LEU A 108 21.59 22.72 -13.24
C LEU A 108 22.77 22.74 -14.22
N TRP A 109 23.07 21.59 -14.84
CA TRP A 109 24.13 21.45 -15.82
C TRP A 109 23.95 20.17 -16.65
N ARG A 110 24.47 20.16 -17.89
CA ARG A 110 24.46 19.01 -18.79
C ARG A 110 25.70 18.99 -19.68
N TYR A 111 26.15 17.79 -20.00
CA TYR A 111 27.07 17.55 -21.09
C TYR A 111 26.64 16.34 -21.94
N GLU A 112 26.56 16.54 -23.26
CA GLU A 112 25.99 15.57 -24.22
C GLU A 112 26.95 14.44 -24.62
N GLY A 113 28.15 14.40 -24.05
CA GLY A 113 29.19 13.42 -24.43
C GLY A 113 29.96 13.78 -25.70
N GLN A 114 29.65 14.91 -26.33
CA GLN A 114 30.23 15.38 -27.58
C GLN A 114 31.08 16.63 -27.39
N GLY A 115 32.19 16.72 -28.12
CA GLY A 115 33.15 17.82 -28.01
C GLY A 115 34.06 17.72 -26.78
N ASP A 116 34.81 18.77 -26.49
CA ASP A 116 35.70 18.80 -25.34
C ASP A 116 34.89 18.88 -24.05
N ALA A 117 35.07 17.88 -23.18
CA ALA A 117 34.48 17.87 -21.85
C ALA A 117 35.03 19.04 -21.02
N PRO A 118 34.19 19.78 -20.28
CA PRO A 118 34.69 20.80 -19.37
C PRO A 118 35.54 20.14 -18.29
N GLN A 119 36.77 20.60 -18.07
CA GLN A 119 37.62 20.04 -17.01
C GLN A 119 37.08 20.37 -15.62
N ARG A 120 36.39 21.50 -15.50
CA ARG A 120 35.78 22.00 -14.27
C ARG A 120 34.45 22.66 -14.58
N VAL A 121 33.46 22.39 -13.73
CA VAL A 121 32.14 23.00 -13.79
C VAL A 121 31.97 23.87 -12.55
N GLU A 122 31.52 25.11 -12.75
CA GLU A 122 31.27 26.08 -11.67
C GLU A 122 29.89 26.69 -11.86
N LEU A 123 29.02 26.50 -10.88
CA LEU A 123 27.64 26.98 -10.86
C LEU A 123 27.48 27.91 -9.67
N SER A 124 26.78 29.02 -9.87
CA SER A 124 26.48 30.03 -8.86
C SER A 124 25.01 30.43 -8.90
N ASN A 125 24.55 31.16 -7.89
CA ASN A 125 23.14 31.55 -7.71
C ASN A 125 22.20 30.34 -7.64
N LEU A 126 22.67 29.26 -7.03
CA LEU A 126 21.87 28.08 -6.76
C LEU A 126 20.91 28.34 -5.59
N THR A 127 19.78 27.64 -5.59
CA THR A 127 18.79 27.60 -4.51
C THR A 127 18.53 26.16 -4.07
N THR A 128 19.54 25.29 -4.23
CA THR A 128 19.38 23.84 -4.11
C THR A 128 19.56 23.39 -2.67
N ARG A 129 18.70 22.47 -2.19
CA ARG A 129 18.78 21.84 -0.86
C ARG A 129 18.61 20.32 -0.97
N GLY A 130 19.17 19.60 -0.01
CA GLY A 130 18.92 18.17 0.22
C GLY A 130 19.69 17.24 -0.71
N LEU A 131 19.47 17.33 -2.02
CA LEU A 131 20.02 16.36 -2.98
C LEU A 131 20.45 17.01 -4.30
N LEU A 132 21.63 16.61 -4.77
CA LEU A 132 22.04 16.76 -6.17
C LEU A 132 22.02 15.39 -6.84
N VAL A 133 21.54 15.32 -8.07
CA VAL A 133 21.42 14.07 -8.84
C VAL A 133 22.25 14.18 -10.12
N PHE A 134 23.35 13.43 -10.17
CA PHE A 134 24.10 13.23 -11.41
C PHE A 134 23.53 12.02 -12.14
N ARG A 135 22.92 12.24 -13.30
CA ARG A 135 22.31 11.20 -14.12
C ARG A 135 23.16 10.95 -15.35
N VAL A 136 23.59 9.71 -15.56
CA VAL A 136 24.17 9.27 -16.84
C VAL A 136 23.15 8.41 -17.56
N SER A 137 22.73 8.86 -18.73
CA SER A 137 21.67 8.21 -19.51
C SER A 137 22.19 7.68 -20.83
N ARG A 138 21.65 6.58 -21.32
CA ARG A 138 21.88 6.12 -22.69
C ARG A 138 20.93 6.86 -23.65
N SER A 139 21.49 7.50 -24.67
CA SER A 139 20.69 8.13 -25.72
C SER A 139 19.78 7.12 -26.43
N ARG A 140 18.55 7.53 -26.77
CA ARG A 140 17.56 6.62 -27.40
C ARG A 140 18.11 6.06 -28.71
N GLY A 141 18.14 4.73 -28.83
CA GLY A 141 18.65 4.04 -30.03
C GLY A 141 20.17 3.97 -30.15
N ALA A 142 20.92 4.51 -29.18
CA ALA A 142 22.37 4.46 -29.17
C ALA A 142 22.92 3.04 -29.06
N LYS A 143 24.06 2.77 -29.71
CA LYS A 143 24.86 1.57 -29.44
C LYS A 143 25.68 1.77 -28.18
N LEU A 144 25.78 0.73 -27.36
CA LEU A 144 26.66 0.72 -26.19
C LEU A 144 28.10 0.58 -26.68
N LEU A 145 28.88 1.65 -26.51
CA LEU A 145 30.32 1.60 -26.72
C LEU A 145 31.00 1.09 -25.45
N LYS A 146 32.14 0.40 -25.60
CA LYS A 146 32.95 -0.06 -24.47
C LYS A 146 34.05 0.94 -24.17
N GLY A 147 34.51 0.95 -22.93
CA GLY A 147 35.71 1.69 -22.54
C GLY A 147 35.49 3.19 -22.32
N TRP A 148 34.23 3.65 -22.28
CA TRP A 148 33.93 5.00 -21.84
C TRP A 148 33.82 5.07 -20.32
N SER A 149 34.14 6.24 -19.76
CA SER A 149 33.82 6.57 -18.38
C SER A 149 33.54 8.05 -18.19
N HIS A 150 32.68 8.36 -17.22
CA HIS A 150 32.47 9.70 -16.68
C HIS A 150 33.01 9.73 -15.26
N SER A 151 33.79 10.75 -14.90
CA SER A 151 34.27 10.97 -13.53
C SER A 151 33.86 12.35 -13.07
N ILE A 152 33.29 12.41 -11.86
CA ILE A 152 32.95 13.63 -11.13
C ILE A 152 33.77 13.58 -9.85
N SER A 153 34.61 14.59 -9.63
CA SER A 153 35.49 14.63 -8.47
C SER A 153 35.62 16.03 -7.90
N ASN A 154 36.20 16.14 -6.70
CA ASN A 154 36.47 17.41 -6.04
C ASN A 154 35.20 18.29 -5.92
N VAL A 155 34.07 17.64 -5.62
CA VAL A 155 32.79 18.33 -5.40
C VAL A 155 32.93 19.25 -4.19
N SER A 156 32.73 20.54 -4.43
CA SER A 156 32.78 21.60 -3.42
C SER A 156 31.50 22.42 -3.53
N VAL A 157 30.90 22.74 -2.38
CA VAL A 157 29.67 23.52 -2.29
C VAL A 157 29.89 24.75 -1.44
N THR A 158 29.29 25.87 -1.85
CA THR A 158 29.16 27.05 -0.99
C THR A 158 27.80 26.97 -0.32
N LYS A 159 27.79 26.84 1.00
CA LYS A 159 26.56 26.77 1.78
C LYS A 159 25.80 28.09 1.68
N ASP A 160 24.49 28.00 1.56
CA ASP A 160 23.62 29.10 1.87
C ASP A 160 23.62 29.29 3.39
N VAL A 161 24.11 30.45 3.83
CA VAL A 161 24.15 30.83 5.25
C VAL A 161 22.90 31.61 5.67
N THR A 162 21.95 31.82 4.74
CA THR A 162 20.66 32.43 5.04
C THR A 162 19.89 31.50 5.96
N ALA A 163 19.51 32.01 7.13
CA ALA A 163 18.68 31.26 8.06
C ALA A 163 17.34 30.93 7.39
N PRO A 164 16.80 29.71 7.58
CA PRO A 164 15.47 29.41 7.09
C PRO A 164 14.45 30.33 7.76
N VAL A 165 13.39 30.66 7.02
CA VAL A 165 12.25 31.38 7.60
C VAL A 165 11.63 30.49 8.66
N THR A 166 11.57 31.01 9.88
CA THR A 166 11.00 30.31 11.04
C THR A 166 9.83 31.08 11.60
N ASP A 167 8.82 30.36 12.05
CA ASP A 167 7.68 30.92 12.78
C ASP A 167 8.03 31.07 14.28
N ALA A 168 7.18 31.77 15.04
CA ALA A 168 7.42 32.07 16.46
C ALA A 168 7.53 30.82 17.35
N ASP A 169 6.96 29.69 16.91
CA ASP A 169 7.01 28.38 17.57
C ASP A 169 8.21 27.52 17.13
N GLY A 170 9.11 28.05 16.29
CA GLY A 170 10.35 27.41 15.88
C GLY A 170 10.24 26.51 14.65
N PHE A 171 9.06 26.41 14.02
CA PHE A 171 8.91 25.68 12.76
C PHE A 171 9.58 26.41 11.61
N ILE A 172 10.33 25.68 10.79
CA ILE A 172 10.79 26.11 9.48
C ILE A 172 9.57 26.14 8.55
N VAL A 173 9.27 27.29 7.96
CA VAL A 173 8.09 27.48 7.12
C VAL A 173 8.46 27.37 5.65
N LEU A 174 7.81 26.44 4.94
CA LEU A 174 7.99 26.17 3.52
C LEU A 174 6.75 26.54 2.73
N ASP A 175 6.90 26.90 1.46
CA ASP A 175 5.75 27.18 0.59
C ASP A 175 5.84 26.57 -0.81
N ASP A 176 6.72 25.59 -1.00
CA ASP A 176 6.79 24.77 -2.21
C ASP A 176 7.27 23.33 -1.91
N LEU A 177 7.05 22.41 -2.87
CA LEU A 177 7.41 20.99 -2.72
C LEU A 177 8.92 20.73 -2.82
N ASP A 178 9.65 21.65 -3.40
CA ASP A 178 11.08 21.50 -3.67
C ASP A 178 11.88 21.70 -2.38
N GLU A 179 11.52 22.72 -1.61
CA GLU A 179 12.01 22.88 -0.24
C GLU A 179 11.60 21.72 0.65
N LEU A 180 10.35 21.24 0.54
CA LEU A 180 9.85 20.10 1.32
C LEU A 180 10.73 18.86 1.08
N ARG A 181 10.99 18.53 -0.19
CA ARG A 181 11.90 17.44 -0.58
C ARG A 181 13.33 17.69 -0.09
N GLY A 182 13.79 18.94 -0.14
CA GLY A 182 15.09 19.35 0.36
C GLY A 182 15.28 19.04 1.84
N TYR A 183 14.21 19.14 2.65
CA TYR A 183 14.23 18.79 4.06
C TYR A 183 13.88 17.33 4.37
N ALA A 184 13.30 16.57 3.43
CA ALA A 184 12.74 15.23 3.71
C ALA A 184 13.75 14.22 4.32
N SER A 185 15.06 14.45 4.16
CA SER A 185 16.12 13.63 4.75
C SER A 185 16.83 14.26 5.96
N ALA A 186 16.40 15.44 6.41
CA ALA A 186 16.97 16.12 7.58
C ALA A 186 16.53 15.42 8.87
N ASP A 187 17.38 15.42 9.89
CA ASP A 187 17.03 14.94 11.23
C ASP A 187 16.64 16.12 12.13
N LYS A 188 15.86 15.85 13.18
CA LYS A 188 15.59 16.78 14.30
C LYS A 188 15.03 18.14 13.85
N SER A 189 14.24 18.13 12.79
CA SER A 189 13.69 19.33 12.17
C SER A 189 12.20 19.47 12.47
N MET A 190 11.77 20.70 12.73
CA MET A 190 10.36 21.06 12.83
C MET A 190 9.98 21.87 11.59
N ILE A 191 9.12 21.32 10.76
CA ILE A 191 8.86 21.81 9.41
C ILE A 191 7.36 21.97 9.23
N ARG A 192 6.94 23.17 8.82
CA ARG A 192 5.56 23.52 8.51
C ARG A 192 5.47 23.93 7.07
N MET A 193 4.56 23.33 6.32
CA MET A 193 4.28 23.79 4.96
C MET A 193 3.04 24.69 4.99
N LYS A 194 3.08 25.82 4.27
CA LYS A 194 1.93 26.72 4.18
C LYS A 194 0.72 25.96 3.62
N PRO A 195 -0.50 26.20 4.13
CA PRO A 195 -1.71 25.62 3.56
C PRO A 195 -1.85 25.96 2.07
N GLY A 196 -2.22 24.97 1.26
CA GLY A 196 -2.27 25.14 -0.19
C GLY A 196 -2.44 23.84 -0.95
N VAL A 197 -2.60 23.96 -2.27
CA VAL A 197 -2.60 22.82 -3.19
C VAL A 197 -1.29 22.84 -3.96
N TYR A 198 -0.60 21.71 -3.93
CA TYR A 198 0.71 21.53 -4.50
C TYR A 198 0.66 20.42 -5.54
N GLU A 199 0.95 20.77 -6.79
CA GLU A 199 0.96 19.80 -7.88
C GLU A 199 2.28 19.03 -7.91
N LEU A 200 2.16 17.71 -7.96
CA LEU A 200 3.26 16.78 -8.04
C LEU A 200 3.20 16.09 -9.41
N ASP A 201 3.90 16.69 -10.37
CA ASP A 201 3.98 16.28 -11.78
C ASP A 201 5.36 15.77 -12.20
N THR A 202 6.32 15.84 -11.27
CA THR A 202 7.70 15.34 -11.44
C THR A 202 8.07 14.38 -10.32
N ALA A 203 8.79 13.32 -10.67
CA ALA A 203 9.44 12.43 -9.72
C ALA A 203 10.81 11.96 -10.24
N PHE A 204 11.72 11.65 -9.32
CA PHE A 204 13.04 11.05 -9.62
C PHE A 204 13.08 9.57 -9.30
N PHE A 205 12.20 9.14 -8.39
CA PHE A 205 12.13 7.78 -7.89
C PHE A 205 10.68 7.35 -7.84
N ARG A 206 10.44 6.04 -7.75
CA ARG A 206 9.09 5.50 -7.57
C ARG A 206 8.43 5.98 -6.28
N HIS A 207 9.22 6.43 -5.32
CA HIS A 207 8.78 6.99 -4.04
C HIS A 207 8.98 8.51 -4.15
N PHE A 208 7.89 9.26 -4.34
CA PHE A 208 7.97 10.62 -4.89
C PHE A 208 8.48 11.64 -3.87
N ILE A 209 8.09 11.48 -2.61
CA ILE A 209 8.57 12.24 -1.45
C ILE A 209 8.87 11.24 -0.34
N GLU A 210 10.15 11.13 0.04
CA GLU A 210 10.65 10.16 1.02
C GLU A 210 11.14 10.89 2.28
N PHE A 211 10.32 10.89 3.33
CA PHE A 211 10.65 11.39 4.67
C PHE A 211 11.54 10.36 5.40
N SER A 212 12.84 10.46 5.15
CA SER A 212 13.86 9.49 5.56
C SER A 212 14.71 9.92 6.76
N GLY A 213 14.67 11.20 7.13
CA GLY A 213 15.32 11.67 8.35
C GLY A 213 14.52 11.30 9.60
N ASN A 214 15.14 11.40 10.76
CA ASN A 214 14.62 10.95 12.05
C ASN A 214 14.28 12.12 12.99
N ASP A 215 13.45 11.84 13.98
CA ASP A 215 13.13 12.79 15.06
C ASP A 215 12.53 14.13 14.52
N ASN A 216 11.80 14.08 13.41
CA ASN A 216 11.21 15.28 12.81
C ASN A 216 9.75 15.46 13.20
N HIS A 217 9.29 16.70 13.10
CA HIS A 217 7.89 17.07 13.15
C HIS A 217 7.50 17.79 11.86
N TRP A 218 6.62 17.17 11.09
CA TRP A 218 6.03 17.67 9.86
C TRP A 218 4.60 18.13 10.11
N ASP A 219 4.38 19.43 10.14
CA ASP A 219 3.04 20.03 10.17
C ASP A 219 2.63 20.40 8.73
N LEU A 220 1.78 19.57 8.15
CA LEU A 220 1.23 19.71 6.81
C LEU A 220 -0.28 19.98 6.87
N THR A 221 -0.74 20.61 7.96
CA THR A 221 -2.14 20.97 8.14
C THR A 221 -2.61 21.92 7.03
N GLY A 222 -3.71 21.58 6.36
CA GLY A 222 -4.25 22.37 5.24
C GLY A 222 -3.50 22.21 3.92
N VAL A 223 -2.51 21.32 3.85
CA VAL A 223 -1.77 21.01 2.61
C VAL A 223 -2.48 19.91 1.82
N THR A 224 -2.59 20.09 0.51
CA THR A 224 -2.98 19.05 -0.44
C THR A 224 -1.89 18.82 -1.47
N ILE A 225 -1.38 17.59 -1.56
CA ILE A 225 -0.50 17.16 -2.64
C ILE A 225 -1.33 16.41 -3.69
N SER A 226 -1.28 16.92 -4.92
CA SER A 226 -2.04 16.44 -6.07
C SER A 226 -1.08 15.75 -7.04
N ALA A 227 -1.04 14.42 -7.02
CA ALA A 227 -0.09 13.61 -7.79
C ALA A 227 -0.66 13.19 -9.16
N SER A 228 0.08 13.46 -10.23
CA SER A 228 -0.30 12.99 -11.56
C SER A 228 -0.19 11.46 -11.69
N LEU A 229 -1.21 10.82 -12.29
CA LEU A 229 -1.19 9.38 -12.58
C LEU A 229 -0.10 8.97 -13.58
N ASP A 230 0.45 9.90 -14.35
CA ASP A 230 1.58 9.62 -15.26
C ASP A 230 2.85 9.24 -14.49
N LEU A 231 3.04 9.77 -13.28
CA LEU A 231 4.17 9.43 -12.41
C LEU A 231 4.19 7.95 -12.03
N PHE A 232 3.02 7.31 -11.92
CA PHE A 232 2.88 5.87 -11.63
C PHE A 232 3.25 4.95 -12.80
N ARG A 233 3.75 5.53 -13.90
CA ARG A 233 4.20 4.82 -15.10
C ARG A 233 5.61 5.20 -15.53
N GLN A 234 6.13 6.32 -15.01
CA GLN A 234 7.39 6.95 -15.43
C GLN A 234 8.59 6.00 -15.40
N PHE A 235 8.62 5.07 -14.45
CA PHE A 235 9.78 4.23 -14.17
C PHE A 235 9.59 2.78 -14.64
N GLY A 236 8.55 2.46 -15.41
CA GLY A 236 8.27 1.09 -15.86
C GLY A 236 7.80 0.16 -14.73
N ARG A 237 7.94 -1.15 -14.91
CA ARG A 237 7.63 -2.17 -13.87
C ARG A 237 8.92 -2.76 -13.33
N ASP A 238 9.09 -2.72 -12.01
CA ASP A 238 10.12 -3.48 -11.33
C ASP A 238 9.49 -4.71 -10.66
N GLN A 239 10.21 -5.83 -10.70
CA GLN A 239 9.80 -7.08 -10.06
C GLN A 239 10.35 -7.22 -8.64
N GLY A 240 11.27 -6.34 -8.21
CA GLY A 240 11.83 -6.29 -6.86
C GLY A 240 10.79 -6.04 -5.77
N THR A 241 11.22 -6.20 -4.53
CA THR A 241 10.43 -6.00 -3.30
C THR A 241 9.97 -4.53 -3.18
N ASP A 242 10.85 -3.58 -3.49
CA ASP A 242 10.57 -2.14 -3.61
C ASP A 242 10.02 -1.71 -4.99
N GLY A 243 9.56 -2.67 -5.80
CA GLY A 243 9.04 -2.41 -7.16
C GLY A 243 7.65 -1.77 -7.22
N PHE A 244 7.34 -0.84 -6.32
CA PHE A 244 6.06 -0.13 -6.25
C PHE A 244 6.22 1.38 -6.34
N TYR A 245 5.13 2.05 -6.67
CA TYR A 245 5.07 3.52 -6.66
C TYR A 245 4.39 4.00 -5.39
N CYS A 246 4.90 5.09 -4.82
CA CYS A 246 4.39 5.70 -3.61
C CYS A 246 4.49 7.23 -3.67
N VAL A 247 3.46 7.94 -3.24
CA VAL A 247 3.52 9.42 -3.17
C VAL A 247 4.31 9.86 -1.95
N ILE A 248 3.89 9.43 -0.76
CA ILE A 248 4.48 9.77 0.52
C ILE A 248 5.04 8.51 1.17
N ASP A 249 6.35 8.47 1.34
CA ASP A 249 7.03 7.38 2.03
C ASP A 249 7.71 7.89 3.30
N VAL A 250 7.30 7.37 4.47
CA VAL A 250 7.85 7.73 5.78
C VAL A 250 8.74 6.58 6.24
N THR A 251 10.04 6.71 6.00
CA THR A 251 11.03 5.66 6.23
C THR A 251 11.91 5.91 7.44
N GLY A 252 12.09 7.18 7.86
CA GLY A 252 12.83 7.53 9.06
C GLY A 252 12.03 7.30 10.35
N ASP A 253 12.73 7.14 11.47
CA ASP A 253 12.17 6.81 12.77
C ASP A 253 11.78 8.04 13.61
N ARG A 254 10.87 7.84 14.56
CA ARG A 254 10.43 8.86 15.54
C ARG A 254 9.94 10.15 14.90
N ASN A 255 9.34 10.02 13.72
CA ASN A 255 8.75 11.15 13.02
C ASN A 255 7.29 11.36 13.44
N VAL A 256 6.91 12.62 13.58
CA VAL A 256 5.52 13.07 13.65
C VAL A 256 5.16 13.68 12.31
N LEU A 257 4.16 13.13 11.62
CA LEU A 257 3.57 13.72 10.41
C LEU A 257 2.10 14.01 10.69
N GLU A 258 1.77 15.29 10.82
CA GLU A 258 0.44 15.76 11.15
C GLU A 258 -0.17 16.56 9.99
N GLY A 259 -1.39 16.19 9.63
CA GLY A 259 -2.07 16.78 8.49
C GLY A 259 -1.43 16.31 7.18
N LEU A 260 -2.21 16.36 6.11
CA LEU A 260 -1.84 16.25 4.69
C LEU A 260 -2.97 15.53 3.96
N THR A 261 -3.43 16.11 2.85
CA THR A 261 -4.28 15.42 1.89
C THR A 261 -3.45 15.00 0.69
N VAL A 262 -3.47 13.73 0.31
CA VAL A 262 -2.89 13.24 -0.94
C VAL A 262 -4.01 12.75 -1.84
N LYS A 263 -4.02 13.24 -3.07
CA LYS A 263 -4.95 12.78 -4.13
C LYS A 263 -4.22 12.51 -5.42
N ASN A 264 -4.77 11.61 -6.23
CA ASN A 264 -4.28 11.38 -7.59
C ASN A 264 -5.21 12.00 -8.63
N HIS A 265 -4.65 12.54 -9.71
CA HIS A 265 -5.39 13.13 -10.82
C HIS A 265 -4.84 12.69 -12.19
N GLY A 266 -5.61 12.99 -13.24
CA GLY A 266 -5.29 12.62 -14.61
C GLY A 266 -6.00 11.36 -15.07
N GLU A 267 -5.72 10.95 -16.31
CA GLU A 267 -6.35 9.80 -16.95
C GLU A 267 -5.51 8.52 -16.80
N GLY A 268 -6.15 7.37 -16.98
CA GLY A 268 -5.48 6.06 -17.00
C GLY A 268 -5.18 5.48 -15.62
N TYR A 269 -4.12 4.66 -15.52
CA TYR A 269 -3.82 3.88 -14.32
C TYR A 269 -2.33 3.64 -14.11
N GLY A 270 -1.94 3.33 -12.87
CA GLY A 270 -0.54 3.01 -12.54
C GLY A 270 -0.09 1.64 -13.06
N LEU A 271 1.20 1.48 -13.39
CA LEU A 271 1.69 0.25 -14.04
C LEU A 271 1.72 -0.98 -13.13
N SER A 272 1.80 -0.79 -11.81
CA SER A 272 1.93 -1.86 -10.80
C SER A 272 0.63 -2.05 -10.01
N SER A 273 0.46 -3.22 -9.40
CA SER A 273 -0.64 -3.50 -8.46
C SER A 273 -0.26 -3.27 -7.01
N ARG A 274 0.94 -2.72 -6.77
CA ARG A 274 1.50 -2.42 -5.45
C ARG A 274 1.50 -0.93 -5.13
N ASN A 275 0.96 -0.08 -6.01
CA ASN A 275 0.97 1.38 -5.83
C ASN A 275 0.22 1.77 -4.57
N LYS A 276 0.67 2.84 -3.89
CA LYS A 276 -0.01 3.36 -2.71
C LYS A 276 0.19 4.87 -2.57
N LEU A 277 -0.69 5.55 -1.86
CA LEU A 277 -0.50 6.98 -1.58
C LEU A 277 0.46 7.20 -0.42
N PHE A 278 0.32 6.40 0.64
CA PHE A 278 1.20 6.43 1.80
C PHE A 278 1.85 5.06 2.04
N ASN A 279 3.14 5.09 2.36
CA ASN A 279 3.90 3.96 2.88
C ASN A 279 4.60 4.42 4.16
N ILE A 280 4.43 3.67 5.24
CA ILE A 280 5.05 3.98 6.54
C ILE A 280 5.85 2.76 6.95
N THR A 281 7.17 2.91 6.98
CA THR A 281 8.12 1.84 7.33
C THR A 281 9.07 2.24 8.47
N GLY A 282 9.10 3.52 8.84
CA GLY A 282 9.78 4.02 10.03
C GLY A 282 9.11 3.58 11.33
N SER A 283 9.93 3.37 12.36
CA SER A 283 9.50 2.95 13.70
C SER A 283 9.25 4.14 14.62
N ASP A 284 8.39 3.94 15.63
CA ASP A 284 8.00 4.96 16.60
C ASP A 284 7.41 6.23 15.96
N CYS A 285 6.87 6.10 14.75
CA CYS A 285 6.27 7.20 14.01
C CYS A 285 4.81 7.41 14.41
N LEU A 286 4.40 8.67 14.49
CA LEU A 286 3.01 9.11 14.57
C LEU A 286 2.62 9.76 13.25
N VAL A 287 1.65 9.17 12.54
CA VAL A 287 1.02 9.78 11.38
C VAL A 287 -0.42 10.11 11.74
N SER A 288 -0.77 11.38 11.77
CA SER A 288 -2.08 11.84 12.24
C SER A 288 -2.78 12.77 11.27
N ASN A 289 -4.11 12.70 11.23
CA ASN A 289 -4.98 13.61 10.48
C ASN A 289 -4.70 13.67 8.96
N VAL A 290 -4.10 12.62 8.38
CA VAL A 290 -3.88 12.52 6.93
C VAL A 290 -5.12 12.03 6.18
N THR A 291 -5.27 12.46 4.94
CA THR A 291 -6.34 12.02 4.03
C THR A 291 -5.76 11.45 2.73
N ALA A 292 -6.19 10.26 2.34
CA ALA A 292 -5.82 9.61 1.08
C ALA A 292 -7.06 9.51 0.16
N LEU A 293 -7.00 10.11 -1.03
CA LEU A 293 -8.03 10.02 -2.06
C LEU A 293 -7.48 9.26 -3.28
N THR A 294 -7.80 7.98 -3.38
CA THR A 294 -7.23 7.12 -4.42
C THR A 294 -7.99 7.24 -5.73
N SER A 295 -7.27 7.13 -6.86
CA SER A 295 -7.84 6.99 -8.22
C SER A 295 -6.85 6.23 -9.10
N GLY A 296 -7.22 5.90 -10.34
CA GLY A 296 -6.28 5.34 -11.33
C GLY A 296 -5.97 3.84 -11.18
N SER A 297 -6.98 3.03 -10.84
CA SER A 297 -6.92 1.57 -10.96
C SER A 297 -7.47 1.07 -12.30
N ASN A 298 -7.17 -0.17 -12.66
CA ASN A 298 -7.72 -0.82 -13.85
C ASN A 298 -8.08 -2.30 -13.61
N PRO A 299 -9.18 -2.84 -14.16
CA PRO A 299 -10.31 -2.09 -14.69
C PRO A 299 -11.08 -1.42 -13.54
N TRP A 300 -11.15 -0.08 -13.54
CA TRP A 300 -11.94 0.66 -12.54
C TRP A 300 -13.42 0.30 -12.68
N GLY A 301 -14.13 0.14 -11.57
CA GLY A 301 -15.54 -0.28 -11.58
C GLY A 301 -15.76 -1.79 -11.71
N TYR A 302 -14.73 -2.58 -12.07
CA TYR A 302 -14.88 -4.00 -12.36
C TYR A 302 -13.80 -4.90 -11.74
N GLY A 303 -12.93 -4.36 -10.88
CA GLY A 303 -11.75 -5.09 -10.39
C GLY A 303 -12.08 -6.36 -9.58
N SER A 304 -13.20 -6.37 -8.83
CA SER A 304 -13.67 -7.55 -8.09
C SER A 304 -14.14 -8.66 -9.04
N LEU A 305 -14.78 -8.28 -10.15
CA LEU A 305 -15.35 -9.19 -11.15
C LEU A 305 -14.28 -9.75 -12.10
N PHE A 306 -13.42 -8.89 -12.67
CA PHE A 306 -12.49 -9.26 -13.73
C PHE A 306 -11.03 -9.08 -13.33
N GLY A 307 -10.73 -8.07 -12.52
CA GLY A 307 -9.35 -7.67 -12.22
C GLY A 307 -8.57 -8.75 -11.47
N ILE A 308 -9.05 -9.12 -10.28
CA ILE A 308 -8.35 -10.04 -9.37
C ILE A 308 -8.35 -11.45 -9.95
N ALA A 309 -9.51 -11.93 -10.40
CA ALA A 309 -9.66 -13.27 -10.97
C ALA A 309 -9.02 -13.44 -12.36
N GLY A 310 -8.89 -12.35 -13.13
CA GLY A 310 -8.32 -12.35 -14.49
C GLY A 310 -6.85 -11.95 -14.59
N GLY A 311 -6.21 -11.56 -13.49
CA GLY A 311 -4.79 -11.17 -13.48
C GLY A 311 -4.47 -9.83 -14.16
N VAL A 312 -5.50 -9.06 -14.54
CA VAL A 312 -5.37 -7.77 -15.24
C VAL A 312 -5.42 -6.57 -14.29
N VAL A 313 -5.67 -6.79 -12.99
CA VAL A 313 -5.83 -5.70 -12.03
C VAL A 313 -4.57 -4.85 -11.90
N ARG A 314 -4.74 -3.53 -11.94
CA ARG A 314 -3.76 -2.53 -11.49
C ARG A 314 -4.40 -1.77 -10.36
N LYS A 315 -3.76 -1.80 -9.20
CA LYS A 315 -4.33 -1.30 -7.94
C LYS A 315 -3.75 0.06 -7.59
N MET A 316 -4.53 0.84 -6.86
CA MET A 316 -4.07 2.01 -6.11
C MET A 316 -4.55 1.84 -4.67
N ASN A 317 -3.61 1.61 -3.76
CA ASN A 317 -3.92 1.45 -2.35
C ASN A 317 -3.84 2.81 -1.63
N GLY A 318 -4.49 2.94 -0.48
CA GLY A 318 -4.40 4.13 0.36
C GLY A 318 -3.08 4.17 1.14
N ILE A 319 -3.11 3.59 2.34
CA ILE A 319 -2.05 3.66 3.35
C ILE A 319 -1.55 2.25 3.67
N ARG A 320 -0.24 2.04 3.53
CA ARG A 320 0.45 0.85 4.03
C ARG A 320 1.26 1.21 5.27
N ILE A 321 1.13 0.38 6.31
CA ILE A 321 2.09 0.31 7.41
C ILE A 321 2.86 -0.99 7.24
N GLY A 322 4.17 -0.92 7.04
CA GLY A 322 4.93 -2.06 6.56
C GLY A 322 6.29 -2.23 7.20
N GLN A 323 6.88 -3.39 6.95
CA GLN A 323 8.24 -3.71 7.41
C GLN A 323 9.26 -2.60 7.04
N PRO A 324 10.21 -2.27 7.95
CA PRO A 324 10.45 -2.87 9.26
C PRO A 324 9.73 -2.18 10.44
N ALA A 325 8.68 -1.40 10.19
CA ALA A 325 8.03 -0.55 11.19
C ALA A 325 7.67 -1.27 12.50
N ARG A 326 7.94 -0.58 13.62
CA ARG A 326 7.56 -0.99 14.98
C ARG A 326 6.91 0.18 15.70
N ASN A 327 5.91 -0.10 16.54
CA ASN A 327 5.28 0.91 17.40
C ASN A 327 4.77 2.15 16.61
N THR A 328 4.24 1.92 15.41
CA THR A 328 3.73 2.98 14.53
C THR A 328 2.26 3.25 14.83
N ARG A 329 1.88 4.53 14.84
CA ARG A 329 0.52 4.99 15.15
C ARG A 329 -0.06 5.76 13.96
N LEU A 330 -1.25 5.36 13.51
CA LEU A 330 -2.06 6.05 12.50
C LEU A 330 -3.35 6.55 13.16
N ILE A 331 -3.53 7.87 13.30
CA ILE A 331 -4.61 8.45 14.13
C ILE A 331 -5.42 9.50 13.36
N GLY A 332 -6.75 9.44 13.43
CA GLY A 332 -7.63 10.49 12.87
C GLY A 332 -7.62 10.56 11.34
N SER A 333 -7.11 9.52 10.67
CA SER A 333 -6.89 9.52 9.22
C SER A 333 -8.13 9.11 8.42
N ARG A 334 -8.21 9.57 7.18
CA ARG A 334 -9.32 9.28 6.26
C ARG A 334 -8.81 8.66 4.97
N VAL A 335 -9.47 7.61 4.49
CA VAL A 335 -9.16 7.01 3.19
C VAL A 335 -10.42 6.87 2.36
N HIS A 336 -10.49 7.65 1.28
CA HIS A 336 -11.56 7.61 0.29
C HIS A 336 -11.09 6.78 -0.90
N MET A 337 -11.65 5.57 -1.01
CA MET A 337 -11.27 4.66 -2.08
C MET A 337 -12.10 4.92 -3.33
N ARG A 338 -11.47 5.49 -4.37
CA ARG A 338 -12.00 5.58 -5.74
C ARG A 338 -11.10 4.83 -6.72
N ALA A 339 -10.53 3.74 -6.22
CA ALA A 339 -9.71 2.79 -6.94
C ALA A 339 -9.86 1.38 -6.37
N MET A 340 -9.52 0.37 -7.17
CA MET A 340 -9.32 -1.00 -6.71
C MET A 340 -8.01 -1.08 -5.91
N GLY A 341 -8.07 -1.60 -4.69
CA GLY A 341 -6.95 -1.67 -3.75
C GLY A 341 -7.43 -1.67 -2.29
N HIS A 342 -6.50 -1.82 -1.36
CA HIS A 342 -6.75 -1.71 0.09
C HIS A 342 -6.72 -0.26 0.55
N ALA A 343 -7.60 0.10 1.49
CA ALA A 343 -7.57 1.44 2.08
C ALA A 343 -6.45 1.59 3.11
N ILE A 344 -6.47 0.81 4.19
CA ILE A 344 -5.41 0.73 5.19
C ILE A 344 -4.97 -0.72 5.32
N PHE A 345 -3.68 -1.01 5.28
CA PHE A 345 -3.20 -2.37 5.47
C PHE A 345 -1.85 -2.44 6.18
N VAL A 346 -1.72 -3.44 7.05
CA VAL A 346 -0.51 -3.75 7.82
C VAL A 346 0.16 -4.97 7.22
N GLN A 347 1.45 -4.86 6.92
CA GLN A 347 2.21 -5.92 6.26
C GLN A 347 3.67 -5.94 6.74
N GLY A 348 3.97 -6.81 7.71
CA GLY A 348 5.29 -6.99 8.30
C GLY A 348 5.68 -5.91 9.32
N ALA A 349 4.71 -5.15 9.84
CA ALA A 349 4.91 -4.22 10.94
C ALA A 349 4.49 -4.87 12.28
N ILE A 350 5.05 -4.37 13.39
CA ILE A 350 4.83 -4.90 14.73
C ILE A 350 4.32 -3.79 15.65
N ASP A 351 3.39 -4.11 16.55
CA ASP A 351 2.81 -3.20 17.54
C ASP A 351 2.18 -1.95 16.90
N THR A 352 1.33 -2.16 15.88
CA THR A 352 0.67 -1.06 15.16
C THR A 352 -0.63 -0.62 15.85
N LEU A 353 -0.84 0.69 15.97
CA LEU A 353 -2.11 1.29 16.39
C LEU A 353 -2.77 2.03 15.23
N ILE A 354 -4.03 1.68 14.92
CA ILE A 354 -4.90 2.40 13.98
C ILE A 354 -6.11 2.91 14.76
N GLU A 355 -6.29 4.22 14.79
CA GLU A 355 -7.23 4.86 15.72
C GLU A 355 -8.01 6.01 15.10
N ASP A 356 -9.30 6.11 15.43
CA ASP A 356 -10.19 7.20 15.01
C ASP A 356 -10.18 7.43 13.49
N CYS A 357 -9.96 6.35 12.71
CA CYS A 357 -9.85 6.42 11.26
C CYS A 357 -11.18 6.15 10.56
N HIS A 358 -11.37 6.77 9.39
CA HIS A 358 -12.52 6.56 8.53
C HIS A 358 -12.10 6.03 7.16
N VAL A 359 -12.81 5.02 6.68
CA VAL A 359 -12.65 4.44 5.34
C VAL A 359 -14.00 4.35 4.65
N ASP A 360 -14.07 4.81 3.40
CA ASP A 360 -15.20 4.55 2.52
C ASP A 360 -14.78 4.17 1.11
N GLY A 361 -15.55 3.26 0.52
CA GLY A 361 -15.46 2.88 -0.88
C GLY A 361 -16.75 3.20 -1.65
N LEU A 362 -16.87 2.56 -2.81
CA LEU A 362 -18.08 2.59 -3.62
C LEU A 362 -18.55 1.17 -3.89
N LEU A 363 -19.86 1.01 -3.93
CA LEU A 363 -20.53 -0.20 -4.37
C LEU A 363 -21.25 0.06 -5.69
N ARG A 364 -21.55 -1.01 -6.42
CA ARG A 364 -22.29 -0.95 -7.68
C ARG A 364 -23.20 -2.17 -7.82
N PRO A 365 -24.51 -1.99 -8.10
CA PRO A 365 -25.40 -3.09 -8.46
C PRO A 365 -24.95 -3.77 -9.76
N THR A 366 -25.07 -5.09 -9.86
CA THR A 366 -24.76 -5.82 -11.09
C THR A 366 -25.77 -5.53 -12.20
N ASP A 367 -27.01 -5.17 -11.87
CA ASP A 367 -28.01 -4.76 -12.86
C ASP A 367 -27.57 -3.52 -13.64
N GLU A 368 -26.91 -2.56 -12.99
CA GLU A 368 -26.34 -1.39 -13.67
C GLU A 368 -25.18 -1.76 -14.59
N ILE A 369 -24.41 -2.79 -14.23
CA ILE A 369 -23.32 -3.31 -15.07
C ILE A 369 -23.91 -4.03 -16.29
N LEU A 370 -24.92 -4.88 -16.08
CA LEU A 370 -25.58 -5.64 -17.15
C LEU A 370 -26.36 -4.76 -18.13
N ALA A 371 -26.77 -3.56 -17.71
CA ALA A 371 -27.41 -2.57 -18.57
C ALA A 371 -26.45 -1.81 -19.51
N GLU A 372 -25.13 -1.96 -19.33
CA GLU A 372 -24.14 -1.28 -20.17
C GLU A 372 -24.20 -1.75 -21.64
N SER A 373 -24.12 -0.81 -22.57
CA SER A 373 -24.06 -1.10 -24.02
C SER A 373 -22.66 -0.91 -24.62
N SER A 374 -21.67 -0.59 -23.78
CA SER A 374 -20.26 -0.41 -24.11
C SER A 374 -19.42 -0.49 -22.84
N GLY A 375 -18.09 -0.57 -22.97
CA GLY A 375 -17.17 -0.63 -21.83
C GLY A 375 -16.74 -2.05 -21.47
N TYR A 376 -15.92 -2.15 -20.41
CA TYR A 376 -15.13 -3.36 -20.15
C TYR A 376 -15.98 -4.61 -19.96
N ALA A 377 -17.05 -4.56 -19.13
CA ALA A 377 -17.89 -5.73 -18.90
C ALA A 377 -18.67 -6.16 -20.15
N PHE A 378 -19.22 -5.20 -20.91
CA PHE A 378 -19.91 -5.45 -22.17
C PHE A 378 -19.00 -6.09 -23.22
N GLU A 379 -17.77 -5.58 -23.36
CA GLU A 379 -16.76 -6.13 -24.29
C GLU A 379 -16.35 -7.57 -23.94
N GLN A 380 -16.41 -7.94 -22.66
CA GLN A 380 -16.22 -9.32 -22.20
C GLN A 380 -17.51 -10.17 -22.26
N GLY A 381 -18.58 -9.65 -22.84
CA GLY A 381 -19.89 -10.32 -22.92
C GLY A 381 -20.49 -10.63 -21.54
N PHE A 382 -20.17 -9.81 -20.54
CA PHE A 382 -20.57 -10.01 -19.14
C PHE A 382 -20.13 -11.34 -18.53
N ARG A 383 -19.05 -11.95 -19.05
CA ARG A 383 -18.49 -13.20 -18.55
C ARG A 383 -17.23 -12.97 -17.74
N VAL A 384 -17.27 -13.33 -16.46
CA VAL A 384 -16.11 -13.19 -15.58
C VAL A 384 -15.09 -14.32 -15.79
N PRO A 385 -13.78 -14.07 -15.66
CA PRO A 385 -12.75 -15.07 -15.90
C PRO A 385 -12.73 -16.18 -14.84
N GLY A 386 -13.18 -15.89 -13.62
CA GLY A 386 -13.21 -16.81 -12.49
C GLY A 386 -13.69 -16.14 -11.22
N TYR A 387 -13.67 -16.88 -10.11
CA TYR A 387 -14.12 -16.40 -8.80
C TYR A 387 -13.19 -15.33 -8.24
N GLY A 388 -13.78 -14.17 -7.94
CA GLY A 388 -13.23 -13.16 -7.06
C GLY A 388 -13.99 -13.20 -5.74
N GLU A 389 -13.30 -12.91 -4.64
CA GLU A 389 -13.95 -12.77 -3.35
C GLU A 389 -14.98 -11.64 -3.33
N GLY A 390 -16.13 -11.87 -2.68
CA GLY A 390 -17.25 -10.93 -2.69
C GLY A 390 -18.02 -10.88 -4.01
N VAL A 391 -17.85 -11.88 -4.87
CA VAL A 391 -18.54 -11.96 -6.16
C VAL A 391 -19.23 -13.32 -6.29
N GLN A 392 -20.52 -13.28 -6.62
CA GLN A 392 -21.24 -14.46 -7.09
C GLN A 392 -21.05 -14.63 -8.59
N ILE A 393 -20.96 -15.88 -9.04
CA ILE A 393 -20.80 -16.21 -10.47
C ILE A 393 -21.96 -17.07 -10.89
N GLY A 394 -22.72 -16.59 -11.89
CA GLY A 394 -23.81 -17.33 -12.48
C GLY A 394 -23.34 -18.47 -13.40
N PRO A 395 -24.30 -19.23 -13.95
CA PRO A 395 -24.03 -20.23 -14.99
C PRO A 395 -23.20 -19.66 -16.15
N ASP A 396 -22.33 -20.49 -16.72
CA ASP A 396 -21.42 -20.12 -17.81
C ASP A 396 -20.54 -18.89 -17.54
N ARG A 397 -20.26 -18.63 -16.26
CA ARG A 397 -19.49 -17.49 -15.75
C ARG A 397 -20.13 -16.13 -16.01
N LEU A 398 -21.43 -16.06 -16.22
CA LEU A 398 -22.13 -14.79 -16.38
C LEU A 398 -22.19 -14.03 -15.05
N ILE A 399 -22.14 -12.70 -15.13
CA ILE A 399 -22.49 -11.82 -14.01
C ILE A 399 -23.97 -12.04 -13.70
N PRO A 400 -24.34 -12.47 -12.48
CA PRO A 400 -25.73 -12.58 -12.09
C PRO A 400 -26.38 -11.20 -11.89
N ALA A 401 -27.67 -11.10 -12.21
CA ALA A 401 -28.52 -9.95 -11.89
C ALA A 401 -28.89 -9.92 -10.40
N GLY A 402 -29.24 -8.75 -9.87
CA GLY A 402 -29.70 -8.58 -8.49
C GLY A 402 -28.63 -8.83 -7.42
N GLU A 403 -27.35 -8.61 -7.75
CA GLU A 403 -26.22 -8.64 -6.81
C GLU A 403 -25.59 -7.24 -6.67
N ILE A 404 -24.67 -7.10 -5.72
CA ILE A 404 -23.89 -5.88 -5.51
C ILE A 404 -22.39 -6.21 -5.47
N VAL A 405 -21.58 -5.36 -6.08
CA VAL A 405 -20.11 -5.51 -6.10
C VAL A 405 -19.43 -4.29 -5.51
N SER A 406 -18.30 -4.47 -4.83
CA SER A 406 -17.44 -3.36 -4.40
C SER A 406 -16.46 -2.99 -5.51
N LEU A 407 -16.22 -1.69 -5.62
CA LEU A 407 -15.23 -1.10 -6.52
C LEU A 407 -13.83 -1.00 -5.86
N SER A 408 -13.70 -1.44 -4.62
CA SER A 408 -12.45 -1.43 -3.84
C SER A 408 -12.25 -2.77 -3.12
N GLU A 409 -11.09 -2.98 -2.49
CA GLU A 409 -10.86 -4.19 -1.69
C GLU A 409 -11.21 -3.95 -0.22
N ASP A 410 -10.44 -4.53 0.69
CA ASP A 410 -10.69 -4.50 2.12
C ASP A 410 -10.36 -3.11 2.68
N GLY A 411 -11.17 -2.64 3.64
CA GLY A 411 -11.01 -1.35 4.29
C GLY A 411 -9.79 -1.29 5.19
N ILE A 412 -9.75 -2.13 6.23
CA ILE A 412 -8.57 -2.29 7.09
C ILE A 412 -8.14 -3.76 7.05
N ARG A 413 -6.89 -4.05 6.66
CA ARG A 413 -6.42 -5.44 6.48
C ARG A 413 -5.08 -5.72 7.16
N MET A 414 -5.02 -6.82 7.90
CA MET A 414 -3.79 -7.38 8.44
C MET A 414 -3.29 -8.52 7.54
N TYR A 415 -2.03 -8.48 7.15
CA TYR A 415 -1.34 -9.59 6.49
C TYR A 415 -0.51 -10.39 7.51
N PRO A 416 -0.26 -11.69 7.27
CA PRO A 416 0.53 -12.51 8.19
C PRO A 416 2.00 -12.05 8.25
N GLY A 417 2.48 -11.38 7.21
CA GLY A 417 3.85 -10.88 7.13
C GLY A 417 4.23 -10.47 5.71
N SER A 418 5.51 -10.16 5.51
CA SER A 418 6.16 -9.93 4.21
C SER A 418 7.59 -10.40 4.27
N GLU A 419 8.09 -11.00 3.19
CA GLU A 419 9.53 -11.27 3.01
C GLU A 419 10.21 -12.02 4.18
N GLY A 420 9.46 -12.92 4.83
CA GLY A 420 9.95 -13.71 5.96
C GLY A 420 9.91 -13.00 7.31
N VAL A 421 9.35 -11.79 7.39
CA VAL A 421 9.04 -11.09 8.63
C VAL A 421 7.54 -11.15 8.88
N ASP A 422 7.17 -11.82 9.97
CA ASP A 422 5.78 -11.91 10.42
C ASP A 422 5.30 -10.56 10.95
N SER A 423 4.04 -10.23 10.67
CA SER A 423 3.39 -9.08 11.29
C SER A 423 3.14 -9.37 12.77
N GLY A 424 3.34 -8.37 13.62
CA GLY A 424 2.97 -8.43 15.03
C GLY A 424 1.49 -8.12 15.25
N ALA A 425 1.05 -8.21 16.50
CA ALA A 425 -0.30 -7.84 16.89
C ALA A 425 -0.55 -6.35 16.67
N SER A 426 -1.76 -6.02 16.24
CA SER A 426 -2.23 -4.66 16.02
C SER A 426 -3.46 -4.34 16.86
N ILE A 427 -3.64 -3.06 17.17
CA ILE A 427 -4.86 -2.52 17.80
C ILE A 427 -5.55 -1.60 16.79
N ILE A 428 -6.83 -1.87 16.55
CA ILE A 428 -7.71 -1.06 15.70
C ILE A 428 -8.82 -0.53 16.58
N ARG A 429 -8.92 0.79 16.75
CA ARG A 429 -9.82 1.40 17.74
C ARG A 429 -10.63 2.55 17.15
N ASN A 430 -11.92 2.60 17.44
CA ASN A 430 -12.83 3.69 17.06
C ASN A 430 -12.84 3.98 15.54
N CYS A 431 -12.60 2.95 14.72
CA CYS A 431 -12.57 3.12 13.27
C CYS A 431 -13.94 2.89 12.65
N THR A 432 -14.21 3.54 11.52
CA THR A 432 -15.41 3.32 10.71
C THR A 432 -15.02 2.87 9.31
N VAL A 433 -15.70 1.86 8.77
CA VAL A 433 -15.48 1.37 7.41
C VAL A 433 -16.80 1.17 6.68
N THR A 434 -16.97 1.75 5.49
CA THR A 434 -18.22 1.65 4.73
C THR A 434 -17.99 1.34 3.26
N ASN A 435 -18.91 0.61 2.62
CA ASN A 435 -18.94 0.41 1.16
C ASN A 435 -17.66 -0.24 0.57
N MET A 436 -16.99 -1.09 1.36
CA MET A 436 -15.77 -1.79 0.96
C MET A 436 -16.07 -3.24 0.59
N ARG A 437 -15.08 -3.97 0.06
CA ARG A 437 -15.22 -5.42 -0.10
C ARG A 437 -15.35 -6.06 1.27
N ARG A 438 -14.31 -6.00 2.09
CA ARG A 438 -14.41 -6.31 3.53
C ARG A 438 -14.29 -5.04 4.33
N GLY A 439 -14.92 -5.00 5.51
CA GLY A 439 -14.70 -3.92 6.46
C GLY A 439 -13.33 -3.98 7.11
N ILE A 440 -13.22 -4.80 8.16
CA ILE A 440 -11.99 -5.02 8.92
C ILE A 440 -11.62 -6.50 8.86
N CYS A 441 -10.43 -6.79 8.35
CA CYS A 441 -9.92 -8.13 8.06
C CYS A 441 -8.63 -8.41 8.84
N THR A 442 -8.76 -9.06 9.99
CA THR A 442 -7.66 -9.55 10.82
C THR A 442 -7.40 -11.04 10.63
N GLY A 443 -8.34 -11.77 9.99
CA GLY A 443 -8.28 -13.23 9.86
C GLY A 443 -7.09 -13.82 9.12
N LEU A 444 -6.35 -12.99 8.40
CA LEU A 444 -5.11 -13.39 7.71
C LEU A 444 -3.86 -13.15 8.55
N SER A 445 -3.97 -12.44 9.67
CA SER A 445 -2.88 -12.20 10.59
C SER A 445 -2.37 -13.51 11.20
N ALA A 446 -1.07 -13.57 11.45
CA ALA A 446 -0.46 -14.64 12.23
C ALA A 446 -0.48 -14.32 13.74
N ALA A 447 -0.76 -13.05 14.09
CA ALA A 447 -0.88 -12.58 15.45
C ALA A 447 -2.35 -12.50 15.90
N SER A 448 -2.57 -12.22 17.18
CA SER A 448 -3.91 -11.99 17.75
C SER A 448 -4.17 -10.50 17.87
N ASP A 449 -5.02 -9.99 16.98
CA ASP A 449 -5.33 -8.57 16.85
C ASP A 449 -6.49 -8.15 17.76
N LYS A 450 -6.55 -6.86 18.12
CA LYS A 450 -7.65 -6.29 18.90
C LYS A 450 -8.39 -5.25 18.10
N VAL A 451 -9.71 -5.40 18.01
CA VAL A 451 -10.61 -4.47 17.34
C VAL A 451 -11.61 -3.95 18.35
N ILE A 452 -11.63 -2.65 18.58
CA ILE A 452 -12.34 -2.02 19.71
C ILE A 452 -13.21 -0.88 19.20
N HIS A 453 -14.49 -0.89 19.52
CA HIS A 453 -15.44 0.18 19.20
C HIS A 453 -15.44 0.59 17.71
N CYS A 454 -15.20 -0.37 16.82
CA CYS A 454 -15.22 -0.11 15.38
C CYS A 454 -16.61 -0.40 14.80
N GLU A 455 -17.00 0.41 13.81
CA GLU A 455 -18.27 0.25 13.07
C GLU A 455 -17.99 -0.09 11.60
N VAL A 456 -18.68 -1.10 11.07
CA VAL A 456 -18.58 -1.50 9.66
C VAL A 456 -19.96 -1.54 9.01
N ARG A 457 -20.11 -0.92 7.84
CA ARG A 457 -21.39 -0.92 7.11
C ARG A 457 -21.26 -1.28 5.64
N ASN A 458 -22.31 -1.87 5.08
CA ASN A 458 -22.48 -2.08 3.65
C ASN A 458 -21.25 -2.74 2.99
N CYS A 459 -20.69 -3.78 3.61
CA CYS A 459 -19.58 -4.53 3.01
C CYS A 459 -20.10 -5.79 2.32
N ILE A 460 -19.48 -6.19 1.21
CA ILE A 460 -19.98 -7.26 0.31
C ILE A 460 -19.21 -8.60 0.44
N ALA A 461 -18.09 -8.56 1.15
CA ALA A 461 -17.18 -9.59 1.64
C ALA A 461 -17.60 -10.24 2.97
N ALA A 462 -17.48 -9.38 3.96
CA ALA A 462 -17.73 -9.58 5.37
C ALA A 462 -17.60 -8.20 6.04
N GLY A 463 -18.37 -7.96 7.11
CA GLY A 463 -18.15 -6.82 7.99
C GLY A 463 -16.80 -6.96 8.70
N PHE A 464 -16.72 -7.94 9.60
CA PHE A 464 -15.50 -8.37 10.27
C PHE A 464 -15.06 -9.75 9.78
N ASN A 465 -13.81 -9.88 9.35
CA ASN A 465 -13.18 -11.15 9.02
C ASN A 465 -12.05 -11.43 10.02
N ILE A 466 -12.21 -12.43 10.88
CA ILE A 466 -11.36 -12.61 12.06
C ILE A 466 -10.64 -13.97 12.12
N GLY A 467 -9.54 -14.00 12.85
CA GLY A 467 -8.57 -15.08 12.93
C GLY A 467 -8.37 -15.62 14.35
N SER A 468 -7.19 -16.18 14.61
CA SER A 468 -6.91 -16.89 15.87
C SER A 468 -6.61 -15.92 17.01
N GLY A 469 -7.30 -16.09 18.13
CA GLY A 469 -7.11 -15.26 19.33
C GLY A 469 -7.53 -13.79 19.18
N ASP A 470 -8.06 -13.39 18.02
CA ASP A 470 -8.57 -12.04 17.80
C ASP A 470 -9.65 -11.67 18.80
N THR A 471 -9.70 -10.41 19.19
CA THR A 471 -10.72 -9.89 20.11
C THR A 471 -11.47 -8.72 19.48
N LEU A 472 -12.80 -8.83 19.40
CA LEU A 472 -13.72 -7.74 19.05
C LEU A 472 -14.46 -7.30 20.31
N VAL A 473 -14.37 -6.01 20.67
CA VAL A 473 -15.01 -5.43 21.86
C VAL A 473 -15.84 -4.22 21.48
N GLY A 474 -17.13 -4.24 21.82
CA GLY A 474 -18.07 -3.16 21.51
C GLY A 474 -18.09 -2.74 20.03
N CYS A 475 -17.83 -3.67 19.13
CA CYS A 475 -17.89 -3.44 17.68
C CYS A 475 -19.32 -3.52 17.16
N ALA A 476 -19.58 -2.93 15.99
CA ALA A 476 -20.88 -2.99 15.33
C ALA A 476 -20.76 -3.23 13.81
N ALA A 477 -21.64 -4.05 13.24
CA ALA A 477 -21.72 -4.24 11.79
C ALA A 477 -23.13 -4.58 11.29
N ASP A 478 -23.47 -4.14 10.06
CA ASP A 478 -24.65 -4.67 9.36
C ASP A 478 -24.31 -5.95 8.57
N ALA A 479 -25.36 -6.70 8.23
CA ALA A 479 -25.31 -7.85 7.34
C ALA A 479 -26.10 -7.58 6.04
N LYS A 480 -26.08 -6.33 5.54
CA LYS A 480 -26.96 -5.91 4.44
C LYS A 480 -26.59 -6.57 3.10
N TYR A 481 -25.30 -6.69 2.82
CA TYR A 481 -24.80 -7.20 1.53
C TYR A 481 -23.90 -8.43 1.66
N ALA A 482 -23.44 -8.74 2.88
CA ALA A 482 -22.71 -9.96 3.22
C ALA A 482 -22.78 -10.18 4.74
N GLU A 483 -22.16 -11.24 5.24
CA GLU A 483 -22.10 -11.52 6.67
C GLU A 483 -21.48 -10.38 7.49
N ALA A 484 -22.09 -10.00 8.62
CA ALA A 484 -21.53 -9.05 9.57
C ALA A 484 -20.25 -9.62 10.23
N LEU A 485 -20.22 -10.93 10.47
CA LEU A 485 -19.09 -11.65 11.06
C LEU A 485 -18.71 -12.87 10.22
N CYS A 486 -17.42 -12.99 9.88
CA CYS A 486 -16.87 -14.13 9.18
C CYS A 486 -15.64 -14.67 9.92
N VAL A 487 -15.72 -15.92 10.39
CA VAL A 487 -14.59 -16.73 10.86
C VAL A 487 -14.36 -17.82 9.83
N PRO A 488 -13.62 -17.57 8.73
CA PRO A 488 -13.63 -18.48 7.59
C PRO A 488 -12.68 -19.67 7.76
N TYR A 489 -11.61 -19.52 8.55
CA TYR A 489 -10.49 -20.46 8.60
C TYR A 489 -10.71 -21.60 9.59
N LEU A 490 -10.55 -22.85 9.12
CA LEU A 490 -10.69 -24.05 9.95
C LEU A 490 -9.60 -24.18 11.03
N SER A 491 -8.44 -23.56 10.80
CA SER A 491 -7.34 -23.49 11.76
C SER A 491 -7.53 -22.40 12.81
N SER A 492 -8.51 -21.51 12.63
CA SER A 492 -8.78 -20.44 13.59
C SER A 492 -9.19 -21.03 14.93
N GLU A 493 -8.63 -20.51 16.01
CA GLU A 493 -8.95 -20.93 17.37
C GLU A 493 -8.99 -19.75 18.34
N GLY A 494 -9.91 -19.80 19.31
CA GLY A 494 -9.81 -18.96 20.51
C GLY A 494 -10.20 -17.48 20.36
N ALA A 495 -10.74 -17.08 19.21
CA ALA A 495 -11.27 -15.72 19.03
C ALA A 495 -12.40 -15.38 20.02
N ARG A 496 -12.47 -14.12 20.44
CA ARG A 496 -13.50 -13.57 21.35
C ARG A 496 -14.22 -12.41 20.67
N VAL A 497 -15.54 -12.50 20.55
CA VAL A 497 -16.32 -11.53 19.77
C VAL A 497 -17.50 -11.02 20.57
N GLU A 498 -17.57 -9.69 20.68
CA GLU A 498 -18.76 -8.96 21.08
C GLU A 498 -19.16 -8.02 19.94
N LEU A 499 -20.26 -8.36 19.26
CA LEU A 499 -20.70 -7.65 18.06
C LEU A 499 -22.18 -7.24 18.15
N GLU A 500 -22.41 -5.95 17.94
CA GLU A 500 -23.72 -5.35 17.70
C GLU A 500 -24.10 -5.43 16.22
N LEU A 501 -25.26 -6.02 15.93
CA LEU A 501 -25.81 -6.09 14.58
C LEU A 501 -26.65 -4.85 14.29
N LEU A 502 -26.22 -4.13 13.26
CA LEU A 502 -26.86 -2.93 12.75
C LEU A 502 -27.98 -3.28 11.76
N ASP A 503 -28.71 -2.26 11.30
CA ASP A 503 -29.82 -2.43 10.35
C ASP A 503 -29.41 -3.17 9.08
N SER A 504 -29.87 -4.42 8.98
CA SER A 504 -29.58 -5.35 7.90
C SER A 504 -30.80 -5.58 7.00
N ARG A 505 -31.86 -4.78 7.18
CA ARG A 505 -33.04 -4.82 6.30
C ARG A 505 -32.72 -4.27 4.92
N GLU A 506 -33.57 -4.66 3.96
CA GLU A 506 -33.49 -4.17 2.57
C GLU A 506 -32.13 -4.48 1.93
N GLY A 507 -31.48 -5.55 2.41
CA GLY A 507 -30.27 -6.10 1.84
C GLY A 507 -30.52 -6.78 0.50
N MET A 508 -29.43 -7.01 -0.24
CA MET A 508 -29.46 -7.65 -1.55
C MET A 508 -28.66 -8.95 -1.48
N ALA A 509 -29.27 -10.04 -1.95
CA ALA A 509 -28.67 -11.37 -2.12
C ALA A 509 -28.08 -12.05 -0.86
N ASN A 510 -28.07 -11.40 0.30
CA ASN A 510 -27.56 -11.96 1.55
C ASN A 510 -28.66 -12.36 2.53
N ASN A 511 -28.54 -13.56 3.09
CA ASN A 511 -29.33 -14.05 4.21
C ASN A 511 -28.45 -14.57 5.36
N LEU A 512 -27.15 -14.27 5.33
CA LEU A 512 -26.18 -14.73 6.33
C LEU A 512 -25.80 -13.56 7.24
N VAL A 513 -26.05 -13.70 8.54
CA VAL A 513 -25.54 -12.79 9.57
C VAL A 513 -24.09 -13.10 9.89
N ALA A 514 -23.80 -14.38 10.13
CA ALA A 514 -22.49 -14.81 10.57
C ALA A 514 -22.12 -16.19 10.05
N LYS A 515 -20.87 -16.33 9.64
CA LYS A 515 -20.21 -17.60 9.34
C LYS A 515 -19.20 -17.91 10.45
N ILE A 516 -19.33 -19.08 11.07
CA ILE A 516 -18.44 -19.49 12.17
C ILE A 516 -17.84 -20.87 11.86
N ASN A 517 -16.55 -20.87 11.52
CA ASN A 517 -15.71 -22.06 11.47
C ASN A 517 -14.59 -21.97 12.52
N GLY A 518 -13.81 -23.04 12.65
CA GLY A 518 -12.67 -23.10 13.56
C GLY A 518 -13.04 -23.79 14.87
N ARG A 519 -12.43 -23.37 15.98
CA ARG A 519 -12.66 -24.01 17.28
C ARG A 519 -12.51 -23.08 18.47
N LYS A 520 -13.23 -23.39 19.55
CA LYS A 520 -13.14 -22.70 20.84
C LYS A 520 -13.29 -21.18 20.75
N HIS A 521 -14.09 -20.71 19.80
CA HIS A 521 -14.45 -19.30 19.74
C HIS A 521 -15.52 -19.00 20.79
N ASP A 522 -15.48 -17.80 21.35
CA ASP A 522 -16.49 -17.24 22.25
C ASP A 522 -17.13 -16.04 21.56
N ILE A 523 -18.38 -16.18 21.15
CA ILE A 523 -19.05 -15.22 20.25
C ILE A 523 -20.38 -14.81 20.88
N THR A 524 -20.52 -13.51 21.11
CA THR A 524 -21.78 -12.87 21.47
C THR A 524 -22.23 -11.94 20.35
N LEU A 525 -23.42 -12.20 19.83
CA LEU A 525 -24.10 -11.36 18.84
C LEU A 525 -25.35 -10.76 19.48
N ARG A 526 -25.56 -9.46 19.33
CA ARG A 526 -26.72 -8.74 19.87
C ARG A 526 -27.23 -7.71 18.88
N THR A 527 -28.41 -7.16 19.13
CA THR A 527 -28.92 -6.01 18.40
C THR A 527 -29.77 -5.15 19.33
N SER A 528 -29.70 -3.83 19.18
CA SER A 528 -30.48 -2.86 19.94
C SER A 528 -31.94 -2.80 19.49
N GLU A 529 -32.22 -3.24 18.27
CA GLU A 529 -33.55 -3.23 17.67
C GLU A 529 -33.77 -4.57 16.94
N PRO A 530 -34.60 -5.48 17.47
CA PRO A 530 -34.86 -6.78 16.84
C PRO A 530 -35.27 -6.71 15.37
N ALA A 531 -35.96 -5.64 14.94
CA ALA A 531 -36.35 -5.45 13.55
C ALA A 531 -35.15 -5.26 12.59
N PHE A 532 -33.97 -4.87 13.09
CA PHE A 532 -32.77 -4.70 12.27
C PHE A 532 -32.24 -6.01 11.69
N VAL A 533 -32.57 -7.15 12.30
CA VAL A 533 -32.09 -8.46 11.88
C VAL A 533 -33.27 -9.32 11.44
N PRO A 534 -33.59 -9.36 10.13
CA PRO A 534 -34.69 -10.16 9.61
C PRO A 534 -34.62 -11.63 10.06
N ARG A 535 -35.78 -12.20 10.41
CA ARG A 535 -35.89 -13.57 10.96
C ARG A 535 -35.45 -14.67 10.00
N ASP A 536 -35.44 -14.40 8.70
CA ASP A 536 -34.97 -15.32 7.68
C ASP A 536 -33.44 -15.34 7.55
N MET A 537 -32.73 -14.37 8.14
CA MET A 537 -31.28 -14.41 8.22
C MET A 537 -30.77 -15.51 9.17
N ALA A 538 -29.56 -16.00 8.92
CA ALA A 538 -28.96 -17.13 9.61
C ALA A 538 -27.57 -16.84 10.17
N ILE A 539 -27.26 -17.47 11.31
CA ILE A 539 -25.93 -17.68 11.84
C ILE A 539 -25.58 -19.14 11.57
N GLU A 540 -24.51 -19.39 10.82
CA GLU A 540 -24.16 -20.73 10.39
C GLU A 540 -22.84 -21.20 11.00
N LEU A 541 -22.88 -22.35 11.69
CA LEU A 541 -21.72 -23.05 12.23
C LEU A 541 -21.33 -24.20 11.31
N ALA A 542 -20.02 -24.38 11.11
CA ALA A 542 -19.47 -25.32 10.14
C ALA A 542 -20.03 -25.03 8.73
N SER A 543 -19.95 -23.78 8.27
CA SER A 543 -20.51 -23.41 6.97
C SER A 543 -19.49 -23.39 5.84
N LYS A 544 -19.97 -23.78 4.65
CA LYS A 544 -19.30 -23.56 3.36
C LYS A 544 -19.80 -22.29 2.65
N ASN A 545 -20.93 -21.75 3.09
CA ASN A 545 -21.54 -20.54 2.53
C ASN A 545 -20.76 -19.29 2.99
N GLY A 546 -21.11 -18.12 2.45
CA GLY A 546 -20.53 -16.83 2.81
C GLY A 546 -19.67 -16.22 1.70
N TYR A 547 -19.69 -14.90 1.62
CA TYR A 547 -19.07 -14.14 0.54
C TYR A 547 -17.55 -13.98 0.72
N GLY A 548 -17.06 -14.14 1.96
CA GLY A 548 -15.63 -14.11 2.30
C GLY A 548 -14.86 -15.42 2.12
N SER A 549 -15.39 -16.39 1.37
CA SER A 549 -14.84 -17.76 1.33
C SER A 549 -14.01 -18.08 0.09
N PHE A 550 -12.72 -18.33 0.33
CA PHE A 550 -11.78 -18.90 -0.65
C PHE A 550 -11.74 -20.44 -0.63
N GLN A 551 -12.36 -21.09 0.36
CA GLN A 551 -12.14 -22.52 0.63
C GLN A 551 -13.22 -23.42 0.03
N LYS A 552 -12.89 -24.04 -1.12
CA LYS A 552 -13.65 -25.17 -1.65
C LYS A 552 -13.50 -26.39 -0.73
N GLY A 553 -14.54 -26.70 0.04
CA GLY A 553 -14.89 -28.11 0.33
C GLY A 553 -14.90 -28.56 1.78
N LYS A 554 -14.18 -27.91 2.70
CA LYS A 554 -14.14 -28.32 4.12
C LYS A 554 -14.85 -27.31 5.02
N ARG A 555 -15.53 -27.81 6.05
CA ARG A 555 -16.21 -27.05 7.09
C ARG A 555 -15.89 -27.68 8.44
N SER A 556 -15.86 -26.88 9.51
CA SER A 556 -15.76 -27.41 10.87
C SER A 556 -16.02 -26.29 11.88
N ALA A 557 -16.78 -26.60 12.93
CA ALA A 557 -16.97 -25.74 14.10
C ALA A 557 -16.93 -26.63 15.34
N ARG A 558 -15.93 -26.45 16.21
CA ARG A 558 -15.72 -27.33 17.36
C ARG A 558 -15.60 -26.57 18.67
N GLY A 559 -16.39 -26.91 19.67
CA GLY A 559 -16.27 -26.26 20.98
C GLY A 559 -16.60 -24.76 20.93
N ILE A 560 -17.42 -24.31 19.98
CA ILE A 560 -17.82 -22.91 19.88
C ILE A 560 -18.80 -22.61 21.00
N THR A 561 -18.61 -21.48 21.68
CA THR A 561 -19.62 -20.88 22.55
C THR A 561 -20.26 -19.73 21.78
N LEU A 562 -21.55 -19.87 21.46
CA LEU A 562 -22.34 -18.84 20.79
C LEU A 562 -23.46 -18.38 21.71
N ASN A 563 -23.49 -17.08 21.99
CA ASN A 563 -24.59 -16.37 22.64
C ASN A 563 -25.25 -15.44 21.62
N ASN A 564 -26.31 -15.95 20.96
CA ASN A 564 -27.12 -15.22 20.02
C ASN A 564 -28.30 -14.52 20.72
N GLN A 565 -28.18 -13.22 20.92
CA GLN A 565 -29.21 -12.35 21.53
C GLN A 565 -30.07 -11.67 20.46
N THR A 566 -30.22 -12.30 19.30
CA THR A 566 -30.94 -11.75 18.14
C THR A 566 -32.00 -12.75 17.68
N SER A 567 -32.92 -12.32 16.82
CA SER A 567 -33.90 -13.22 16.20
C SER A 567 -33.37 -14.06 15.04
N ALA A 568 -32.10 -13.91 14.66
CA ALA A 568 -31.50 -14.70 13.58
C ALA A 568 -31.51 -16.19 13.92
N ARG A 569 -31.76 -17.02 12.90
CA ARG A 569 -31.78 -18.47 13.05
C ARG A 569 -30.36 -18.99 13.24
N VAL A 570 -30.15 -19.98 14.10
CA VAL A 570 -28.85 -20.64 14.25
C VAL A 570 -28.89 -22.00 13.56
N LEU A 571 -28.01 -22.22 12.59
CA LEU A 571 -27.91 -23.45 11.82
C LEU A 571 -26.57 -24.11 12.13
N LEU A 572 -26.61 -25.32 12.70
CA LEU A 572 -25.42 -26.15 12.90
C LEU A 572 -25.40 -27.19 11.78
N PHE A 573 -24.38 -27.12 10.93
CA PHE A 573 -24.19 -28.09 9.86
C PHE A 573 -23.39 -29.31 10.33
N PRO A 574 -23.35 -30.40 9.55
CA PRO A 574 -22.44 -31.51 9.83
C PRO A 574 -21.01 -31.00 9.99
N ASP A 575 -20.22 -31.65 10.86
CA ASP A 575 -18.91 -31.19 11.36
C ASP A 575 -18.97 -30.06 12.43
N ALA A 576 -20.17 -29.67 12.89
CA ALA A 576 -20.37 -28.89 14.11
C ALA A 576 -20.43 -29.84 15.33
N ILE A 577 -19.41 -29.80 16.20
CA ILE A 577 -19.21 -30.77 17.28
C ILE A 577 -18.95 -30.07 18.62
N GLY A 578 -19.61 -30.52 19.69
CA GLY A 578 -19.29 -30.06 21.05
C GLY A 578 -19.56 -28.56 21.30
N ASN A 579 -20.47 -27.94 20.55
CA ASN A 579 -20.74 -26.51 20.64
C ASN A 579 -21.76 -26.20 21.75
N THR A 580 -21.63 -25.04 22.39
CA THR A 580 -22.60 -24.51 23.36
C THR A 580 -23.33 -23.32 22.74
N ILE A 581 -24.64 -23.45 22.55
CA ILE A 581 -25.47 -22.47 21.85
C ILE A 581 -26.54 -21.95 22.81
N ILE A 582 -26.52 -20.65 23.08
CA ILE A 582 -27.59 -19.91 23.74
C ILE A 582 -28.20 -18.99 22.68
N SER A 583 -29.49 -19.13 22.38
CA SER A 583 -30.10 -18.39 21.26
C SER A 583 -31.52 -17.92 21.55
N GLN A 584 -31.81 -16.64 21.29
CA GLN A 584 -33.18 -16.11 21.23
C GLN A 584 -33.89 -16.48 19.91
N GLY A 585 -33.13 -16.62 18.82
CA GLY A 585 -33.63 -17.13 17.56
C GLY A 585 -33.74 -18.67 17.54
N PRO A 586 -34.50 -19.24 16.59
CA PRO A 586 -34.67 -20.69 16.49
C PRO A 586 -33.35 -21.38 16.12
N VAL A 587 -33.14 -22.59 16.64
CA VAL A 587 -31.93 -23.39 16.40
C VAL A 587 -32.30 -24.66 15.62
N SER A 588 -31.58 -24.94 14.53
CA SER A 588 -31.64 -26.19 13.78
C SER A 588 -30.28 -26.88 13.86
N ASP A 589 -30.24 -28.03 14.53
CA ASP A 589 -29.02 -28.80 14.72
C ASP A 589 -28.96 -30.00 13.78
N GLN A 590 -28.08 -29.92 12.78
CA GLN A 590 -27.65 -31.03 11.93
C GLN A 590 -26.18 -31.39 12.19
N GLY A 591 -25.61 -30.90 13.29
CA GLY A 591 -24.26 -31.19 13.74
C GLY A 591 -24.11 -32.63 14.22
N GLU A 592 -22.91 -32.95 14.67
CA GLU A 592 -22.60 -34.27 15.25
C GLU A 592 -22.76 -34.22 16.78
N ALA A 593 -22.29 -35.26 17.48
CA ALA A 593 -22.52 -35.42 18.91
C ALA A 593 -22.06 -34.23 19.79
N ASP A 594 -22.71 -34.13 20.95
CA ASP A 594 -22.34 -33.27 22.09
C ASP A 594 -22.57 -31.76 21.94
N ASN A 595 -23.41 -31.32 21.00
CA ASN A 595 -23.89 -29.93 21.00
C ASN A 595 -24.90 -29.71 22.15
N THR A 596 -24.72 -28.63 22.91
CA THR A 596 -25.64 -28.18 23.98
C THR A 596 -26.40 -26.96 23.52
N ILE A 597 -27.73 -27.03 23.52
CA ILE A 597 -28.61 -25.96 23.03
C ILE A 597 -29.51 -25.48 24.16
N GLN A 598 -29.49 -24.18 24.40
CA GLN A 598 -30.38 -23.48 25.30
C GLN A 598 -31.11 -22.37 24.54
N LEU A 599 -32.43 -22.45 24.48
CA LEU A 599 -33.24 -21.36 23.94
C LEU A 599 -33.40 -20.27 25.02
N GLY A 600 -33.03 -19.05 24.67
CA GLY A 600 -33.30 -17.87 25.48
C GLY A 600 -34.81 -17.66 25.61
N ARG A 601 -35.29 -17.36 26.82
CA ARG A 601 -36.68 -16.97 27.05
C ARG A 601 -36.94 -15.56 26.56
#